data_AF-A0A9D5USR2-F1
#
_entry.id   AF-A0A9D5USR2-F1
#
_cell.length_a   1.000
_cell.length_b   1.000
_cell.length_c   1.000
_cell.angle_alpha   90.00
_cell.angle_beta   90.00
_cell.angle_gamma   90.00
#
_symmetry.space_group_name_H-M   'P 1'
#
loop_
_entity.id
_entity.type
_entity.pdbx_description
1 polymer ?
#
loop_
_entity_poly.entity_id
_entity_poly.type
_entity_poly.pdbx_seq_one_letter_code
_entity_poly.pdbx_strand_id
1 'polypeptide(L)' 'MIVVPADRLSPDALQSVIEDFITVQMPEDWSAEEPIATRAEQVKTMINKGLIEIRFDPQTQACGLFEKEKN' A
#
# COMPACT_ATOMS: atom_id res chain seq x y z
N MET A 1 -9.16 2.68 -12.43
CA MET A 1 -8.31 3.19 -11.33
C MET A 1 -7.15 3.99 -11.92
N ILE A 2 -6.62 4.95 -11.17
CA ILE A 2 -5.56 5.89 -11.60
C ILE A 2 -4.41 5.79 -10.62
N VAL A 3 -3.17 5.67 -11.09
CA VAL A 3 -1.98 5.70 -10.23
C VAL A 3 -1.82 7.09 -9.64
N VAL A 4 -1.68 7.16 -8.31
CA VAL A 4 -1.45 8.41 -7.59
C VAL A 4 -0.16 8.32 -6.76
N PRO A 5 0.68 9.36 -6.77
CA PRO A 5 1.82 9.46 -5.86
C PRO A 5 1.39 9.40 -4.38
N ALA A 6 2.22 8.77 -3.54
CA ALA A 6 1.93 8.63 -2.10
C ALA A 6 1.85 9.97 -1.36
N ASP A 7 2.60 10.98 -1.81
CA ASP A 7 2.60 12.34 -1.26
C ASP A 7 1.31 13.13 -1.55
N ARG A 8 0.41 12.60 -2.39
CA ARG A 8 -0.94 13.16 -2.60
C ARG A 8 -1.97 12.69 -1.58
N LEU A 9 -1.67 11.67 -0.77
CA LEU A 9 -2.54 11.23 0.31
C LEU A 9 -2.19 12.01 1.58
N SER A 10 -3.20 12.26 2.43
CA SER A 10 -2.92 12.68 3.80
C SER A 10 -2.17 11.57 4.55
N PRO A 11 -1.40 11.89 5.61
CA PRO A 11 -0.72 10.87 6.40
C PRO A 11 -1.65 9.77 6.91
N ASP A 12 -2.85 10.14 7.38
CA ASP A 12 -3.84 9.18 7.89
C ASP A 12 -4.40 8.29 6.78
N ALA A 13 -4.66 8.85 5.59
CA ALA A 13 -5.14 8.06 4.45
C ALA A 13 -4.07 7.08 3.96
N LEU A 14 -2.81 7.51 3.90
CA LEU A 14 -1.70 6.63 3.54
C LEU A 14 -1.54 5.51 4.57
N GLN A 15 -1.62 5.82 5.86
CA GLN A 15 -1.55 4.84 6.94
C GLN A 15 -2.68 3.81 6.84
N SER A 16 -3.93 4.26 6.65
CA SER A 16 -5.10 3.37 6.49
C SER A 16 -4.93 2.41 5.30
N VAL A 17 -4.48 2.93 4.16
CA VAL A 17 -4.27 2.11 2.95
C VAL A 17 -3.17 1.05 3.16
N ILE A 18 -2.12 1.39 3.92
CA ILE A 18 -1.05 0.44 4.28
C ILE A 18 -1.58 -0.65 5.22
N GLU A 19 -2.37 -0.28 6.23
CA GLU A 19 -2.96 -1.22 7.18
C GLU A 19 -3.95 -2.18 6.50
N ASP A 20 -4.77 -1.67 5.58
CA ASP A 20 -5.67 -2.48 4.76
C ASP A 20 -4.89 -3.48 3.90
N PHE A 21 -3.78 -3.05 3.29
CA PHE A 21 -2.92 -3.93 2.51
C PHE A 21 -2.29 -5.05 3.37
N ILE A 22 -1.78 -4.71 4.56
CA ILE A 22 -1.22 -5.71 5.50
C ILE A 22 -2.30 -6.68 5.97
N THR A 23 -3.54 -6.23 6.15
CA THR A 23 -4.63 -7.07 6.67
C THR A 23 -5.22 -7.99 5.60
N VAL A 24 -5.32 -7.50 4.35
CA VAL A 24 -6.04 -8.20 3.27
C VAL A 24 -5.10 -8.90 2.29
N GLN A 25 -3.93 -8.31 2.01
CA GLN A 25 -3.03 -8.70 0.93
C GLN A 25 -1.61 -9.02 1.44
N MET A 26 -1.47 -9.43 2.70
CA MET A 26 -0.15 -9.74 3.28
C MET A 26 0.62 -10.73 2.40
N PRO A 27 1.87 -10.40 2.00
CA PRO A 27 2.72 -11.35 1.29
C PRO A 27 2.92 -12.63 2.10
N GLU A 28 2.86 -13.79 1.44
CA GLU A 28 2.97 -15.11 2.10
C GLU A 28 4.35 -15.33 2.77
N ASP A 29 5.39 -14.64 2.31
CA ASP A 29 6.75 -14.73 2.82
C ASP A 29 7.01 -13.83 4.04
N TRP A 30 6.04 -13.02 4.46
CA TRP A 30 6.15 -12.19 5.66
C TRP A 30 5.80 -13.00 6.91
N SER A 31 6.63 -12.86 7.96
CA SER A 31 6.37 -13.54 9.23
C SER A 31 5.15 -12.93 9.93
N ALA A 32 4.20 -13.78 10.31
CA ALA A 32 3.02 -13.42 11.09
C ALA A 32 3.35 -12.84 12.49
N GLU A 33 4.58 -13.02 12.98
CA GLU A 33 5.05 -12.51 14.28
C GLU A 33 5.61 -11.08 14.21
N GLU A 34 5.86 -10.54 13.01
CA GLU A 34 6.35 -9.16 12.89
C GLU A 34 5.32 -8.12 13.39
N PRO A 35 5.75 -7.09 14.13
CA PRO A 35 4.86 -6.00 14.51
C PRO A 35 4.29 -5.27 13.30
N ILE A 36 3.03 -4.81 13.41
CA ILE A 36 2.35 -4.07 12.34
C ILE A 36 3.14 -2.81 11.91
N ALA A 37 3.81 -2.15 12.87
CA ALA A 37 4.66 -1.00 12.58
C ALA A 37 5.86 -1.35 11.68
N THR A 38 6.50 -2.50 11.92
CA THR A 38 7.62 -2.98 11.09
C THR A 38 7.14 -3.28 9.67
N ARG A 39 6.01 -3.95 9.55
CA ARG A 39 5.35 -4.23 8.26
C ARG A 39 4.97 -2.95 7.52
N ALA A 40 4.45 -1.95 8.23
CA ALA A 40 4.12 -0.66 7.62
C ALA A 40 5.36 0.02 7.00
N GLU A 41 6.51 -0.03 7.67
CA GLU A 41 7.77 0.48 7.12
C GLU A 41 8.26 -0.32 5.90
N GLN A 42 8.07 -1.64 5.89
CA GLN A 42 8.35 -2.47 4.71
C GLN A 42 7.45 -2.09 3.53
N VAL A 43 6.15 -1.89 3.74
CA VAL A 43 5.21 -1.43 2.69
C VAL A 43 5.64 -0.06 2.15
N LYS A 44 5.97 0.91 3.02
CA LYS A 44 6.50 2.22 2.60
C LYS A 44 7.76 2.07 1.74
N THR A 45 8.64 1.15 2.10
CA THR A 45 9.85 0.84 1.31
C THR A 45 9.49 0.25 -0.06
N MET A 46 8.48 -0.62 -0.15
CA MET A 46 8.01 -1.19 -1.43
C MET A 46 7.41 -0.13 -2.35
N ILE A 47 6.64 0.81 -1.80
CA ILE A 47 6.11 1.98 -2.53
C ILE A 47 7.28 2.81 -3.09
N ASN A 48 8.27 3.14 -2.25
CA ASN A 48 9.44 3.91 -2.65
C ASN A 48 10.30 3.22 -3.73
N LYS A 49 10.35 1.88 -3.71
CA LYS A 49 11.04 1.07 -4.73
C LYS A 49 10.20 0.87 -6.01
N GLY A 50 8.93 1.30 -6.01
CA GLY A 50 8.01 1.11 -7.13
C GLY A 50 7.62 -0.35 -7.39
N LEU A 51 7.69 -1.20 -6.36
CA LEU A 51 7.24 -2.60 -6.43
C LEU A 51 5.71 -2.69 -6.35
N ILE A 52 5.12 -1.79 -5.57
CA ILE A 52 3.67 -1.58 -5.46
C ILE A 52 3.38 -0.10 -5.69
N GLU A 53 2.14 0.19 -6.09
CA GLU A 53 1.68 1.53 -6.37
C GLU A 53 0.31 1.77 -5.74
N ILE A 54 0.06 3.03 -5.38
CA ILE A 54 -1.25 3.45 -4.90
C ILE A 54 -2.12 3.75 -6.11
N ARG A 55 -3.31 3.13 -6.15
CA ARG A 55 -4.31 3.42 -7.17
C ARG A 55 -5.56 4.00 -6.51
N PHE A 56 -6.06 5.08 -7.10
CA PHE A 56 -7.31 5.73 -6.72
C PHE A 56 -8.43 5.30 -7.67
N ASP A 57 -9.58 4.97 -7.12
CA ASP A 57 -10.81 4.75 -7.87
C ASP A 57 -11.73 5.98 -7.79
N PRO A 58 -11.93 6.74 -8.88
CA PRO A 58 -12.80 7.92 -8.85
C PRO A 58 -14.28 7.60 -8.65
N GLN A 59 -14.72 6.36 -8.86
CA GLN A 59 -16.12 5.97 -8.67
C GLN A 59 -16.46 5.80 -7.20
N THR A 60 -15.58 5.10 -6.46
CA THR A 60 -15.76 4.80 -5.03
C THR A 60 -15.05 5.79 -4.11
N GLN A 61 -14.18 6.64 -4.67
CA GLN A 61 -13.25 7.51 -3.96
C GLN A 61 -12.30 6.76 -3.02
N ALA A 62 -12.07 5.47 -3.28
CA ALA A 62 -11.17 4.64 -2.49
C ALA A 62 -9.74 4.66 -3.04
N CYS A 63 -8.77 4.54 -2.15
CA CYS A 63 -7.37 4.26 -2.47
C CYS A 63 -7.04 2.81 -2.08
N GLY A 64 -6.15 2.17 -2.83
CA GLY A 64 -5.60 0.87 -2.49
C GLY A 64 -4.19 0.69 -3.01
N LEU A 65 -3.47 -0.27 -2.44
CA LEU A 65 -2.15 -0.71 -2.91
C LEU A 65 -2.29 -1.91 -3.83
N PHE A 66 -1.54 -1.88 -4.93
CA PHE A 66 -1.56 -2.89 -5.96
C PHE A 66 -0.13 -3.18 -6.42
N GLU A 67 0.14 -4.42 -6.82
CA GLU A 67 1.38 -4.73 -7.54
C GLU A 67 1.45 -3.91 -8.83
N LYS A 68 2.66 -3.44 -9.15
CA LYS A 68 2.88 -2.75 -10.41
C LYS A 68 2.78 -3.74 -11.56
N GLU A 69 1.93 -3.45 -12.53
CA GLU A 69 1.80 -4.27 -13.74
C GLU A 69 3.15 -4.33 -14.49
N LYS A 70 3.59 -5.54 -14.80
CA LYS A 70 4.76 -5.75 -15.66
C LYS A 70 4.32 -5.52 -17.10
N ASN A 71 4.85 -4.48 -17.74
CA ASN A 71 4.76 -4.30 -19.19
C ASN A 71 5.46 -5.45 -19.93
#